data_AF-A0A7X0CQ09-F1
#
_entry.id   AF-A0A7X0CQ09-F1
#
_cell.length_a   1.000
_cell.length_b   1.000
_cell.length_c   1.000
_cell.angle_alpha   90.00
_cell.angle_beta   90.00
_cell.angle_gamma   90.00
#
_symmetry.space_group_name_H-M   'P 1'
#
loop_
_entity.id
_entity.type
_entity.pdbx_description
1 polymer ?
#
loop_
_entity_poly.entity_id
_entity_poly.type
_entity_poly.pdbx_seq_one_letter_code
_entity_poly.pdbx_strand_id
1 'polypeptide(L)'
;MNKQREVPVFIIEGTSFLADIDKQVLRQTSDQTKEISFIHDMQDQGAFYHLLYDLDEQRAAKDLFDENRVKVIRVPQMTDLDREGMAIKYGLPPELVMGKSDFEVIVDQAALDQRLNGILPQIDIAGEAFTIDLPLQELRHTQYFFPVISLKSFELTSDGWKYEAFYHPVMKQVVVIDPKLTGFPEGVIKILIPNEIGLDPVATARQYGMDEQELLRRYPIQKELKAEVIPLSETNIPAMIQRNREQLRQEHEKIGRRIRPKHRPHF
;
A
#
# COMPACT_ATOMS: atom_id res chain seq x y z
N MET A 1 7.72 27.04 24.20
CA MET A 1 7.79 25.98 25.22
C MET A 1 6.81 24.89 24.80
N ASN A 2 7.30 23.80 24.22
CA ASN A 2 6.45 22.64 23.96
C ASN A 2 6.23 21.93 25.30
N LYS A 3 5.05 22.11 25.89
CA LYS A 3 4.58 21.25 26.97
C LYS A 3 4.50 19.84 26.38
N GLN A 4 5.27 18.89 26.91
CA GLN A 4 5.07 17.48 26.60
C GLN A 4 3.65 17.12 27.03
N ARG A 5 2.83 16.67 26.07
CA ARG A 5 1.45 16.25 26.35
C ARG A 5 1.47 14.97 27.19
N GLU A 6 0.58 14.92 28.17
CA GLU A 6 0.31 13.69 28.92
C GLU A 6 -0.53 12.75 28.05
N VAL A 7 -0.02 11.54 27.85
CA VAL A 7 -0.73 10.49 27.11
C VAL A 7 -1.75 9.83 28.05
N PRO A 8 -3.04 9.74 27.65
CA PRO A 8 -4.08 9.15 28.49
C PRO A 8 -3.79 7.70 28.87
N VAL A 9 -4.17 7.33 30.09
CA VAL A 9 -4.09 5.96 30.61
C VAL A 9 -5.48 5.34 30.60
N PHE A 10 -5.62 4.19 29.96
CA PHE A 10 -6.80 3.35 29.98
C PHE A 10 -6.54 2.09 30.82
N ILE A 11 -7.51 1.69 31.64
CA ILE A 11 -7.36 0.54 32.55
C ILE A 11 -8.24 -0.59 32.07
N ILE A 12 -7.64 -1.76 31.86
CA ILE A 12 -8.32 -3.01 31.52
C ILE A 12 -8.05 -4.00 32.63
N GLU A 13 -9.11 -4.37 33.38
CA GLU A 13 -9.03 -5.42 34.41
C GLU A 13 -7.86 -5.23 35.40
N GLY A 14 -7.61 -3.96 35.80
CA GLY A 14 -6.54 -3.58 36.73
C GLY A 14 -5.18 -3.32 36.09
N THR A 15 -5.00 -3.62 34.81
CA THR A 15 -3.78 -3.36 34.06
C THR A 15 -3.86 -1.99 33.37
N SER A 16 -2.83 -1.16 33.54
CA SER A 16 -2.78 0.20 32.96
C SER A 16 -2.10 0.21 31.60
N PHE A 17 -2.71 0.90 30.63
CA PHE A 17 -2.20 1.06 29.27
C PHE A 17 -2.18 2.53 28.86
N LEU A 18 -1.11 2.97 28.22
CA LEU A 18 -1.05 4.25 27.51
C LEU A 18 -1.74 4.10 26.15
N ALA A 19 -2.61 5.05 25.81
CA ALA A 19 -3.21 5.15 24.48
C ALA A 19 -2.22 5.82 23.51
N ASP A 20 -1.35 5.03 22.88
CA ASP A 20 -0.41 5.55 21.89
C ASP A 20 -1.09 5.67 20.52
N ILE A 21 -1.68 6.85 20.26
CA ILE A 21 -2.42 7.13 19.03
C ILE A 21 -1.50 7.16 17.80
N ASP A 22 -0.25 7.57 17.97
CA ASP A 22 0.72 7.61 16.87
C ASP A 22 0.95 6.20 16.32
N LYS A 23 1.14 5.23 17.20
CA LYS A 23 1.25 3.80 16.82
C LYS A 23 -0.08 3.07 16.67
N GLN A 24 -1.19 3.66 17.12
CA GLN A 24 -2.50 3.00 17.23
C GLN A 24 -2.44 1.71 18.05
N VAL A 25 -1.87 1.81 19.24
CA VAL A 25 -1.81 0.70 20.20
C VAL A 25 -2.15 1.18 21.62
N LEU A 26 -2.71 0.27 22.41
CA LEU A 26 -2.64 0.35 23.86
C LEU A 26 -1.31 -0.29 24.31
N ARG A 27 -0.43 0.49 24.95
CA ARG A 27 0.87 0.00 25.45
C ARG A 27 0.86 -0.11 26.95
N GLN A 28 1.17 -1.28 27.49
CA GLN A 28 1.15 -1.48 28.94
C GLN A 28 2.19 -0.58 29.63
N THR A 29 1.81 0.07 30.74
CA THR A 29 2.69 1.01 31.45
C THR A 29 3.84 0.30 32.15
N SER A 30 3.61 -0.92 32.64
CA SER A 30 4.62 -1.73 33.35
C SER A 30 5.56 -2.48 32.42
N ASP A 31 5.15 -2.75 31.18
CA ASP A 31 5.93 -3.46 30.17
C ASP A 31 5.59 -2.94 28.77
N GLN A 32 6.44 -2.06 28.25
CA GLN A 32 6.23 -1.40 26.97
C GLN A 32 6.36 -2.32 25.75
N THR A 33 6.80 -3.56 25.93
CA THR A 33 6.83 -4.56 24.84
C THR A 33 5.46 -5.21 24.62
N LYS A 34 4.53 -5.07 25.57
CA LYS A 34 3.15 -5.53 25.44
C LYS A 34 2.29 -4.42 24.87
N GLU A 35 1.96 -4.59 23.59
CA GLU A 35 1.11 -3.69 22.82
C GLU A 35 -0.15 -4.45 22.35
N ILE A 36 -1.28 -3.75 22.30
CA ILE A 36 -2.55 -4.23 21.76
C ILE A 36 -2.99 -3.25 20.67
N SER A 37 -3.07 -3.72 19.43
CA SER A 37 -3.39 -2.90 18.26
C SER A 37 -4.89 -2.65 18.12
N PHE A 38 -5.28 -1.38 17.93
CA PHE A 38 -6.67 -1.03 17.57
C PHE A 38 -7.10 -1.55 16.19
N ILE A 39 -6.13 -1.90 15.34
CA ILE A 39 -6.35 -2.31 13.95
C ILE A 39 -6.36 -3.84 13.80
N HIS A 40 -5.45 -4.52 14.48
CA HIS A 40 -5.21 -5.96 14.31
C HIS A 40 -5.79 -6.83 15.42
N ASP A 41 -5.89 -6.30 16.64
CA ASP A 41 -6.28 -7.07 17.83
C ASP A 41 -7.71 -6.77 18.30
N MET A 42 -8.37 -5.80 17.65
CA MET A 42 -9.70 -5.34 18.03
C MET A 42 -10.65 -5.29 16.85
N GLN A 43 -11.91 -5.65 17.11
CA GLN A 43 -12.99 -5.50 16.14
C GLN A 43 -13.72 -4.18 16.38
N ASP A 44 -13.80 -3.33 15.37
CA ASP A 44 -14.58 -2.08 15.43
C ASP A 44 -16.09 -2.38 15.43
N GLN A 45 -16.81 -1.81 16.39
CA GLN A 45 -18.28 -1.88 16.50
C GLN A 45 -18.94 -0.53 16.21
N GLY A 46 -18.19 0.42 15.64
CA GLY A 46 -18.66 1.75 15.25
C GLY A 46 -18.73 2.77 16.38
N ALA A 47 -19.03 2.37 17.61
CA ALA A 47 -19.02 3.23 18.80
C ALA A 47 -17.92 2.87 19.82
N PHE A 48 -17.34 1.69 19.70
CA PHE A 48 -16.29 1.16 20.56
C PHE A 48 -15.65 -0.04 19.87
N TYR A 49 -14.56 -0.51 20.42
CA TYR A 49 -13.86 -1.71 20.01
C TYR A 49 -14.19 -2.89 20.90
N HIS A 50 -14.37 -4.07 20.31
CA HIS A 50 -14.33 -5.34 21.02
C HIS A 50 -12.91 -5.89 21.03
N LEU A 51 -12.38 -6.10 22.23
CA LEU A 51 -11.09 -6.74 22.47
C LEU A 51 -11.34 -8.06 23.21
N LEU A 52 -10.79 -9.16 22.70
CA LEU A 52 -10.62 -10.37 23.49
C LEU A 52 -9.34 -10.22 24.30
N TYR A 53 -9.43 -10.16 25.62
CA TYR A 53 -8.31 -9.88 26.51
C TYR A 53 -7.99 -11.08 27.39
N ASP A 54 -6.76 -11.59 27.31
CA ASP A 54 -6.24 -12.66 28.15
C ASP A 54 -5.75 -12.08 29.49
N LEU A 55 -6.39 -12.49 30.59
CA LEU A 55 -6.09 -11.99 31.93
C LEU A 55 -4.72 -12.44 32.46
N ASP A 56 -4.26 -13.63 32.08
CA ASP A 56 -2.99 -14.18 32.55
C ASP A 56 -1.81 -13.54 31.80
N GLU A 57 -1.95 -13.42 30.48
CA GLU A 57 -0.89 -12.89 29.62
C GLU A 57 -0.92 -11.36 29.53
N GLN A 58 -2.05 -10.76 29.90
CA GLN A 58 -2.32 -9.32 29.85
C GLN A 58 -2.20 -8.72 28.44
N ARG A 59 -2.67 -9.46 27.44
CA ARG A 59 -2.60 -9.08 26.02
C ARG A 59 -3.85 -9.50 25.26
N ALA A 60 -3.92 -9.14 23.98
CA ALA A 60 -4.98 -9.62 23.11
C ALA A 60 -4.93 -11.14 22.93
N ALA A 61 -6.10 -11.78 23.04
CA ALA A 61 -6.32 -13.16 22.66
C ALA A 61 -6.87 -13.22 21.23
N LYS A 62 -6.56 -14.31 20.51
CA LYS A 62 -7.09 -14.52 19.15
C LYS A 62 -8.54 -15.01 19.15
N ASP A 63 -8.91 -15.80 20.15
CA ASP A 63 -10.20 -16.46 20.27
C ASP A 63 -10.65 -16.54 21.73
N LEU A 64 -11.95 -16.72 21.94
CA LEU A 64 -12.55 -16.96 23.25
C LEU A 64 -12.47 -18.46 23.60
N PHE A 65 -11.29 -18.93 23.99
CA PHE A 65 -11.06 -20.36 24.27
C PHE A 65 -11.40 -20.77 25.72
N ASP A 66 -11.42 -19.82 26.65
CA ASP A 66 -11.80 -20.01 28.05
C ASP A 66 -12.41 -18.73 28.60
N GLU A 67 -13.71 -18.74 28.89
CA GLU A 67 -14.45 -17.57 29.38
C GLU A 67 -13.99 -17.08 30.76
N ASN A 68 -13.28 -17.91 31.53
CA ASN A 68 -12.73 -17.49 32.83
C ASN A 68 -11.38 -16.76 32.69
N ARG A 69 -10.67 -16.98 31.58
CA ARG A 69 -9.35 -16.40 31.31
C ARG A 69 -9.38 -15.29 30.27
N VAL A 70 -10.19 -15.46 29.23
CA VAL A 70 -10.34 -14.49 28.15
C VAL A 70 -11.66 -13.77 28.31
N LYS A 71 -11.60 -12.45 28.46
CA LYS A 71 -12.78 -11.60 28.59
C LYS A 71 -12.99 -10.75 27.34
N VAL A 72 -14.25 -10.49 27.01
CA VAL A 72 -14.62 -9.49 26.02
C VAL A 72 -14.63 -8.12 26.69
N ILE A 73 -13.72 -7.25 26.28
CA ILE A 73 -13.57 -5.89 26.80
C ILE A 73 -14.08 -4.90 25.76
N ARG A 74 -14.88 -3.93 26.23
CA ARG A 74 -15.29 -2.77 25.44
C ARG A 74 -14.24 -1.68 25.61
N VAL A 75 -13.51 -1.38 24.55
CA VAL A 75 -12.50 -0.32 24.54
C VAL A 75 -13.09 0.90 23.80
N PRO A 76 -13.08 2.11 24.38
CA PRO A 76 -13.55 3.31 23.68
C PRO A 76 -12.77 3.60 22.40
N GLN A 77 -13.33 4.44 21.53
CA GLN A 77 -12.63 4.88 20.33
C GLN A 77 -11.39 5.73 20.66
N MET A 78 -10.45 5.80 19.73
CA MET A 78 -9.24 6.61 19.89
C MET A 78 -9.59 8.10 20.05
N THR A 79 -10.63 8.60 19.38
CA THR A 79 -11.14 9.97 19.57
C THR A 79 -11.67 10.24 20.98
N ASP A 80 -12.18 9.21 21.66
CA ASP A 80 -12.66 9.30 23.05
C ASP A 80 -11.52 9.13 24.06
N LEU A 81 -10.61 8.20 23.80
CA LEU A 81 -9.44 7.95 24.64
C LEU A 81 -8.50 9.16 24.63
N ASP A 82 -8.25 9.72 23.44
CA ASP A 82 -7.19 10.70 23.24
C ASP A 82 -7.43 11.58 22.00
N ARG A 83 -8.41 12.47 22.13
CA ARG A 83 -8.80 13.44 21.09
C ARG A 83 -7.63 14.28 20.59
N GLU A 84 -6.79 14.77 21.49
CA GLU A 84 -5.65 15.60 21.12
C GLU A 84 -4.60 14.78 20.35
N GLY A 85 -4.45 13.49 20.68
CA GLY A 85 -3.63 12.53 19.92
C GLY A 85 -4.11 12.37 18.50
N MET A 86 -5.41 12.14 18.33
CA MET A 86 -6.03 12.00 17.02
C MET A 86 -5.90 13.28 16.19
N ALA A 87 -6.14 14.45 16.80
CA ALA A 87 -5.99 15.75 16.16
C ALA A 87 -4.57 15.96 15.61
N ILE A 88 -3.54 15.70 16.43
CA ILE A 88 -2.14 15.86 16.03
C ILE A 88 -1.78 14.88 14.92
N LYS A 89 -2.12 13.58 15.07
CA LYS A 89 -1.76 12.54 14.10
C LYS A 89 -2.32 12.83 12.70
N TYR A 90 -3.57 13.28 12.63
CA TYR A 90 -4.25 13.53 11.36
C TYR A 90 -4.18 15.01 10.91
N GLY A 91 -3.44 15.85 11.62
CA GLY A 91 -3.25 17.27 11.26
C GLY A 91 -4.56 18.07 11.31
N LEU A 92 -5.49 17.71 12.19
CA LEU A 92 -6.80 18.34 12.32
C LEU A 92 -6.83 19.29 13.54
N PRO A 93 -7.58 20.41 13.46
CA PRO A 93 -7.95 21.18 14.63
C PRO A 93 -8.73 20.32 15.65
N PRO A 94 -8.46 20.41 16.97
CA PRO A 94 -9.12 19.59 17.99
C PRO A 94 -10.66 19.69 17.97
N GLU A 95 -11.19 20.83 17.57
CA GLU A 95 -12.64 21.08 17.46
C GLU A 95 -13.27 20.21 16.38
N LEU A 96 -12.54 19.90 15.31
CA LEU A 96 -13.02 19.04 14.22
C LEU A 96 -12.97 17.56 14.57
N VAL A 97 -12.33 17.17 15.68
CA VAL A 97 -12.31 15.78 16.18
C VAL A 97 -13.42 15.56 17.21
N MET A 98 -13.92 16.63 17.83
CA MET A 98 -14.93 16.54 18.89
C MET A 98 -16.24 15.93 18.36
N GLY A 99 -16.68 14.86 19.00
CA GLY A 99 -17.92 14.17 18.64
C GLY A 99 -17.85 13.34 17.35
N LYS A 100 -16.65 13.22 16.75
CA LYS A 100 -16.42 12.34 15.60
C LYS A 100 -15.94 10.97 16.03
N SER A 101 -16.33 9.98 15.25
CA SER A 101 -15.80 8.64 15.35
C SER A 101 -14.37 8.55 14.82
N ASP A 102 -13.68 7.47 15.17
CA ASP A 102 -12.38 7.14 14.57
C ASP A 102 -12.46 7.10 13.05
N PHE A 103 -13.50 6.48 12.48
CA PHE A 103 -13.69 6.38 11.03
C PHE A 103 -13.77 7.76 10.37
N GLU A 104 -14.56 8.68 10.94
CA GLU A 104 -14.73 10.03 10.40
C GLU A 104 -13.46 10.90 10.46
N VAL A 105 -12.53 10.55 11.35
CA VAL A 105 -11.24 11.24 11.51
C VAL A 105 -10.16 10.61 10.64
N ILE A 106 -10.12 9.28 10.56
CA ILE A 106 -9.13 8.52 9.80
C ILE A 106 -9.39 8.62 8.29
N VAL A 107 -10.66 8.56 7.90
CA VAL A 107 -11.06 8.54 6.49
C VAL A 107 -11.51 9.93 6.07
N ASP A 108 -10.99 10.38 4.93
CA ASP A 108 -11.41 11.64 4.33
C ASP A 108 -12.85 11.54 3.82
N GLN A 109 -13.78 12.11 4.59
CA GLN A 109 -15.21 12.00 4.31
C GLN A 109 -15.60 12.63 2.97
N ALA A 110 -14.93 13.72 2.55
CA ALA A 110 -15.22 14.35 1.27
C ALA A 110 -14.80 13.47 0.09
N ALA A 111 -13.63 12.82 0.17
CA ALA A 111 -13.19 11.87 -0.84
C ALA A 111 -14.09 10.63 -0.88
N LEU A 112 -14.51 10.14 0.29
CA LEU A 112 -15.45 9.02 0.39
C LEU A 112 -16.80 9.39 -0.24
N ASP A 113 -17.38 10.55 0.09
CA ASP A 113 -18.64 11.02 -0.47
C ASP A 113 -18.58 11.14 -2.00
N GLN A 114 -17.51 11.69 -2.54
CA GLN A 114 -17.29 11.74 -4.00
C GLN A 114 -17.30 10.33 -4.59
N ARG A 115 -16.58 9.40 -3.96
CA ARG A 115 -16.48 8.02 -4.41
C ARG A 115 -17.82 7.29 -4.35
N LEU A 116 -18.60 7.50 -3.29
CA LEU A 116 -19.94 6.95 -3.12
C LEU A 116 -20.93 7.51 -4.15
N ASN A 117 -20.75 8.75 -4.58
CA ASN A 117 -21.50 9.37 -5.68
C ASN A 117 -21.03 8.94 -7.07
N GLY A 118 -20.14 7.95 -7.18
CA GLY A 118 -19.71 7.37 -8.44
C GLY A 118 -18.51 8.05 -9.10
N ILE A 119 -17.87 9.02 -8.43
CA ILE A 119 -16.63 9.62 -8.93
C ILE A 119 -15.49 8.63 -8.70
N LEU A 120 -14.88 8.14 -9.78
CA LEU A 120 -13.75 7.23 -9.71
C LEU A 120 -12.46 7.97 -9.33
N PRO A 121 -11.56 7.33 -8.55
CA PRO A 121 -10.28 7.94 -8.19
C PRO A 121 -9.38 8.07 -9.42
N GLN A 122 -8.38 8.95 -9.31
CA GLN A 122 -7.42 9.20 -10.38
C GLN A 122 -6.00 9.05 -9.88
N ILE A 123 -5.09 8.66 -10.77
CA ILE A 123 -3.65 8.54 -10.52
C ILE A 123 -2.86 9.32 -11.58
N ASP A 124 -1.85 10.05 -11.14
CA ASP A 124 -0.84 10.66 -12.01
C ASP A 124 0.22 9.60 -12.38
N ILE A 125 0.38 9.34 -13.67
CA ILE A 125 1.44 8.49 -14.21
C ILE A 125 2.31 9.31 -15.14
N ALA A 126 3.49 9.70 -14.65
CA ALA A 126 4.47 10.49 -15.39
C ALA A 126 3.93 11.83 -15.93
N GLY A 127 3.08 12.51 -15.13
CA GLY A 127 2.50 13.83 -15.45
C GLY A 127 1.16 13.77 -16.18
N GLU A 128 0.60 12.58 -16.37
CA GLU A 128 -0.68 12.37 -17.06
C GLU A 128 -1.69 11.73 -16.11
N ALA A 129 -2.92 12.24 -16.10
CA ALA A 129 -3.96 11.75 -15.20
C ALA A 129 -4.75 10.60 -15.83
N PHE A 130 -4.88 9.51 -15.07
CA PHE A 130 -5.69 8.35 -15.41
C PHE A 130 -6.76 8.11 -14.36
N THR A 131 -7.99 7.90 -14.80
CA THR A 131 -9.09 7.41 -13.98
C THR A 131 -8.94 5.90 -13.76
N ILE A 132 -9.08 5.48 -12.51
CA ILE A 132 -8.96 4.09 -12.09
C ILE A 132 -10.33 3.43 -12.18
N ASP A 133 -10.44 2.40 -13.02
CA ASP A 133 -11.66 1.62 -13.21
C ASP A 133 -11.38 0.15 -12.86
N LEU A 134 -11.42 -0.16 -11.56
CA LEU A 134 -11.12 -1.51 -11.06
C LEU A 134 -12.10 -2.60 -11.56
N PRO A 135 -13.42 -2.36 -11.67
CA PRO A 135 -14.34 -3.35 -12.24
C PRO A 135 -13.96 -3.79 -13.66
N LEU A 136 -13.42 -2.87 -14.47
CA LEU A 136 -12.92 -3.18 -15.81
C LEU A 136 -11.42 -3.53 -15.83
N GLN A 137 -10.74 -3.40 -14.70
CA GLN A 137 -9.29 -3.62 -14.56
C GLN A 137 -8.48 -2.72 -15.50
N GLU A 138 -8.87 -1.44 -15.58
CA GLU A 138 -8.33 -0.48 -16.54
C GLU A 138 -7.95 0.86 -15.88
N LEU A 139 -6.89 1.47 -16.41
CA LEU A 139 -6.53 2.87 -16.20
C LEU A 139 -6.88 3.63 -17.48
N ARG A 140 -7.88 4.51 -17.39
CA ARG A 140 -8.44 5.25 -18.52
C ARG A 140 -7.94 6.68 -18.49
N HIS A 141 -7.37 7.19 -19.58
CA HIS A 141 -6.90 8.57 -19.62
C HIS A 141 -8.06 9.55 -19.31
N THR A 142 -7.87 10.48 -18.37
CA THR A 142 -8.97 11.31 -17.86
C THR A 142 -9.53 12.27 -18.93
N GLN A 143 -8.68 12.76 -19.84
CA GLN A 143 -9.08 13.73 -20.87
C GLN A 143 -9.42 13.14 -22.25
N TYR A 144 -8.95 11.93 -22.56
CA TYR A 144 -9.00 11.38 -23.91
C TYR A 144 -9.52 9.95 -23.84
N PHE A 145 -10.28 9.51 -24.85
CA PHE A 145 -10.81 8.15 -24.88
C PHE A 145 -9.71 7.07 -24.98
N PHE A 146 -8.55 7.43 -25.53
CA PHE A 146 -7.33 6.63 -25.53
C PHE A 146 -6.16 7.46 -25.03
N PRO A 147 -5.16 6.84 -24.41
CA PRO A 147 -4.99 5.39 -24.20
C PRO A 147 -5.83 4.81 -23.05
N VAL A 148 -5.99 3.49 -23.09
CA VAL A 148 -6.47 2.68 -21.97
C VAL A 148 -5.37 1.68 -21.63
N ILE A 149 -4.98 1.61 -20.37
CA ILE A 149 -3.94 0.69 -19.89
C ILE A 149 -4.62 -0.39 -19.05
N SER A 150 -4.46 -1.65 -19.43
CA SER A 150 -4.98 -2.77 -18.64
C SER A 150 -4.11 -2.98 -17.40
N LEU A 151 -4.72 -3.05 -16.22
CA LEU A 151 -4.03 -3.41 -14.97
C LEU A 151 -3.43 -4.82 -15.03
N LYS A 152 -3.99 -5.71 -15.86
CA LYS A 152 -3.44 -7.06 -16.11
C LYS A 152 -2.08 -7.05 -16.84
N SER A 153 -1.67 -5.89 -17.38
CA SER A 153 -0.36 -5.72 -18.00
C SER A 153 0.74 -5.39 -16.99
N PHE A 154 0.39 -5.21 -15.72
CA PHE A 154 1.34 -5.02 -14.64
C PHE A 154 1.65 -6.35 -13.96
N GLU A 155 2.85 -6.44 -13.41
CA GLU A 155 3.26 -7.51 -12.51
C GLU A 155 3.09 -7.06 -11.06
N LEU A 156 2.76 -7.98 -10.16
CA LEU A 156 2.69 -7.68 -8.73
C LEU A 156 4.09 -7.78 -8.12
N THR A 157 4.48 -6.80 -7.31
CA THR A 157 5.72 -6.86 -6.55
C THR A 157 5.70 -8.03 -5.57
N SER A 158 6.88 -8.49 -5.13
CA SER A 158 7.00 -9.66 -4.25
C SER A 158 6.31 -9.51 -2.89
N ASP A 159 6.11 -8.28 -2.43
CA ASP A 159 5.39 -7.95 -1.20
C ASP A 159 3.87 -7.88 -1.38
N GLY A 160 3.36 -7.92 -2.63
CA GLY A 160 1.95 -7.88 -2.95
C GLY A 160 1.29 -6.50 -2.90
N TRP A 161 2.06 -5.43 -2.63
CA TRP A 161 1.50 -4.10 -2.34
C TRP A 161 1.49 -3.15 -3.53
N LYS A 162 2.34 -3.39 -4.52
CA LYS A 162 2.47 -2.52 -5.69
C LYS A 162 2.36 -3.33 -6.98
N TYR A 163 1.82 -2.68 -7.99
CA TYR A 163 1.95 -3.11 -9.38
C TYR A 163 3.17 -2.44 -10.00
N GLU A 164 3.92 -3.20 -10.80
CA GLU A 164 5.08 -2.74 -11.52
C GLU A 164 4.97 -3.03 -13.01
N ALA A 165 5.42 -2.08 -13.82
CA ALA A 165 5.49 -2.24 -15.27
C ALA A 165 6.56 -1.33 -15.87
N PHE A 166 7.01 -1.67 -17.07
CA PHE A 166 7.74 -0.72 -17.91
C PHE A 166 6.73 0.11 -18.70
N TYR A 167 6.98 1.41 -18.80
CA TYR A 167 6.03 2.37 -19.36
C TYR A 167 6.75 3.36 -20.26
N HIS A 168 6.11 3.71 -21.37
CA HIS A 168 6.60 4.73 -22.30
C HIS A 168 5.73 6.00 -22.16
N PRO A 169 6.22 7.10 -21.55
CA PRO A 169 5.41 8.28 -21.26
C PRO A 169 4.81 8.98 -22.48
N VAL A 170 5.54 9.01 -23.61
CA VAL A 170 5.02 9.61 -24.85
C VAL A 170 3.89 8.77 -25.48
N MET A 171 4.08 7.44 -25.58
CA MET A 171 3.05 6.54 -26.11
C MET A 171 1.91 6.30 -25.11
N LYS A 172 2.16 6.60 -23.83
CA LYS A 172 1.25 6.40 -22.71
C LYS A 172 0.75 4.96 -22.59
N GLN A 173 1.68 4.01 -22.73
CA GLN A 173 1.41 2.56 -22.72
C GLN A 173 2.46 1.79 -21.93
N VAL A 174 2.03 0.65 -21.37
CA VAL A 174 2.93 -0.36 -20.84
C VAL A 174 3.67 -1.05 -21.98
N VAL A 175 4.96 -1.29 -21.80
CA VAL A 175 5.84 -1.92 -22.78
C VAL A 175 6.47 -3.18 -22.19
N VAL A 176 6.69 -4.17 -23.04
CA VAL A 176 7.43 -5.38 -22.67
C VAL A 176 8.88 -5.20 -23.10
N ILE A 177 9.81 -5.41 -22.17
CA ILE A 177 11.25 -5.34 -22.48
C ILE A 177 11.67 -6.64 -23.16
N ASP A 178 12.37 -6.52 -24.29
CA ASP A 178 12.99 -7.67 -24.94
C ASP A 178 14.07 -8.29 -24.03
N PRO A 179 13.97 -9.57 -23.64
CA PRO A 179 14.99 -10.23 -22.82
C PRO A 179 16.38 -10.28 -23.49
N LYS A 180 16.46 -10.10 -24.82
CA LYS A 180 17.72 -10.06 -25.60
C LYS A 180 18.25 -8.64 -25.84
N LEU A 181 17.63 -7.64 -25.24
CA LEU A 181 18.02 -6.24 -25.35
C LEU A 181 19.50 -6.02 -25.05
N THR A 182 20.17 -5.22 -25.89
CA THR A 182 21.61 -4.90 -25.77
C THR A 182 21.91 -3.42 -25.52
N GLY A 183 20.89 -2.59 -25.35
CA GLY A 183 21.00 -1.16 -25.01
C GLY A 183 19.70 -0.69 -24.38
N PHE A 184 19.68 0.46 -23.71
CA PHE A 184 18.41 0.93 -23.11
C PHE A 184 17.38 1.25 -24.21
N PRO A 185 16.12 0.84 -24.04
CA PRO A 185 15.06 1.31 -24.90
C PRO A 185 14.83 2.80 -24.65
N GLU A 186 14.67 3.56 -25.72
CA GLU A 186 14.51 5.00 -25.63
C GLU A 186 13.19 5.37 -24.95
N GLY A 187 13.24 6.32 -24.01
CA GLY A 187 12.04 6.90 -23.40
C GLY A 187 11.25 5.96 -22.48
N VAL A 188 11.73 4.75 -22.20
CA VAL A 188 11.05 3.81 -21.30
C VAL A 188 11.52 4.02 -19.86
N ILE A 189 10.59 3.97 -18.93
CA ILE A 189 10.81 4.03 -17.48
C ILE A 189 10.16 2.82 -16.81
N LYS A 190 10.57 2.50 -15.59
CA LYS A 190 9.80 1.59 -14.73
C LYS A 190 8.87 2.43 -13.85
N ILE A 191 7.62 2.02 -13.74
CA ILE A 191 6.65 2.66 -12.85
C ILE A 191 6.17 1.68 -11.79
N LEU A 192 5.89 2.21 -10.61
CA LEU A 192 5.23 1.51 -9.52
C LEU A 192 3.95 2.27 -9.15
N ILE A 193 2.84 1.55 -9.06
CA ILE A 193 1.56 2.06 -8.57
C ILE A 193 1.06 1.17 -7.44
N PRO A 194 0.20 1.66 -6.53
CA PRO A 194 -0.41 0.80 -5.52
C PRO A 194 -1.22 -0.35 -6.15
N ASN A 195 -1.44 -1.42 -5.38
CA ASN A 195 -2.38 -2.47 -5.77
C ASN A 195 -3.85 -1.99 -5.68
N GLU A 196 -4.82 -2.87 -5.96
CA GLU A 196 -6.26 -2.55 -5.95
C GLU A 196 -6.71 -1.84 -4.66
N ILE A 197 -6.24 -2.32 -3.50
CA ILE A 197 -6.57 -1.73 -2.18
C ILE A 197 -6.09 -0.28 -2.10
N GLY A 198 -4.88 0.00 -2.58
CA GLY A 198 -4.34 1.36 -2.56
C GLY A 198 -4.90 2.27 -3.66
N LEU A 199 -5.35 1.71 -4.78
CA LEU A 199 -5.90 2.45 -5.91
C LEU A 199 -7.36 2.88 -5.68
N ASP A 200 -8.21 1.94 -5.27
CA ASP A 200 -9.61 2.20 -4.94
C ASP A 200 -10.07 1.18 -3.87
N PRO A 201 -9.90 1.50 -2.57
CA PRO A 201 -10.30 0.60 -1.49
C PRO A 201 -11.81 0.34 -1.50
N VAL A 202 -12.63 1.30 -1.95
CA VAL A 202 -14.09 1.14 -2.02
C VAL A 202 -14.48 0.11 -3.08
N ALA A 203 -13.96 0.23 -4.30
CA ALA A 203 -14.20 -0.76 -5.34
C ALA A 203 -13.66 -2.13 -4.94
N THR A 204 -12.50 -2.18 -4.30
CA THR A 204 -11.89 -3.41 -3.83
C THR A 204 -12.77 -4.12 -2.80
N ALA A 205 -13.24 -3.39 -1.78
CA ALA A 205 -14.14 -3.96 -0.77
C ALA A 205 -15.39 -4.56 -1.41
N ARG A 206 -16.02 -3.83 -2.36
CA ARG A 206 -17.20 -4.31 -3.09
C ARG A 206 -16.91 -5.53 -3.94
N GLN A 207 -15.80 -5.53 -4.67
CA GLN A 207 -15.40 -6.62 -5.57
C GLN A 207 -15.21 -7.94 -4.81
N TYR A 208 -14.65 -7.88 -3.60
CA TYR A 208 -14.35 -9.06 -2.79
C TYR A 208 -15.37 -9.32 -1.67
N GLY A 209 -16.44 -8.52 -1.55
CA GLY A 209 -17.46 -8.67 -0.51
C GLY A 209 -16.95 -8.42 0.91
N MET A 210 -15.96 -7.54 1.06
CA MET A 210 -15.39 -7.13 2.35
C MET A 210 -16.22 -6.01 2.97
N ASP A 211 -16.08 -5.82 4.29
CA ASP A 211 -16.64 -4.65 4.96
C ASP A 211 -15.90 -3.38 4.52
N GLU A 212 -16.64 -2.44 3.93
CA GLU A 212 -16.06 -1.19 3.40
C GLU A 212 -15.46 -0.34 4.51
N GLN A 213 -16.09 -0.27 5.69
CA GLN A 213 -15.61 0.56 6.79
C GLN A 213 -14.31 0.00 7.39
N GLU A 214 -14.25 -1.31 7.62
CA GLU A 214 -13.06 -1.98 8.12
C GLU A 214 -11.89 -1.80 7.15
N LEU A 215 -12.12 -1.99 5.84
CA LEU A 215 -11.06 -1.85 4.85
C LEU A 215 -10.59 -0.39 4.75
N LEU A 216 -11.51 0.58 4.69
CA LEU A 216 -11.17 2.01 4.61
C LEU A 216 -10.48 2.53 5.87
N ARG A 217 -10.79 1.99 7.05
CA ARG A 217 -10.09 2.33 8.29
C ARG A 217 -8.62 1.91 8.24
N ARG A 218 -8.33 0.77 7.59
CA ARG A 218 -6.96 0.26 7.39
C ARG A 218 -6.24 0.90 6.22
N TYR A 219 -6.97 1.17 5.14
CA TYR A 219 -6.47 1.71 3.89
C TYR A 219 -7.37 2.87 3.43
N PRO A 220 -7.20 4.07 4.01
CA PRO A 220 -8.00 5.23 3.66
C PRO A 220 -7.81 5.64 2.19
N ILE A 221 -8.83 6.27 1.61
CA ILE A 221 -8.77 6.79 0.24
C ILE A 221 -7.63 7.82 0.13
N GLN A 222 -6.76 7.63 -0.85
CA GLN A 222 -5.65 8.54 -1.14
C GLN A 222 -6.07 9.58 -2.18
N LYS A 223 -5.90 10.87 -1.88
CA LYS A 223 -6.28 11.96 -2.78
C LYS A 223 -5.30 12.20 -3.93
N GLU A 224 -4.02 12.02 -3.66
CA GLU A 224 -2.92 12.39 -4.57
C GLU A 224 -2.16 11.15 -5.00
N LEU A 225 -2.85 10.19 -5.62
CA LEU A 225 -2.20 9.01 -6.16
C LEU A 225 -1.24 9.42 -7.27
N LYS A 226 0.02 9.02 -7.13
CA LYS A 226 1.06 9.25 -8.12
C LYS A 226 1.94 8.03 -8.25
N ALA A 227 2.21 7.64 -9.49
CA ALA A 227 3.15 6.58 -9.80
C ALA A 227 4.56 7.00 -9.37
N GLU A 228 5.25 6.08 -8.70
CA GLU A 228 6.68 6.20 -8.47
C GLU A 228 7.39 5.85 -9.78
N VAL A 229 8.28 6.76 -10.23
CA VAL A 229 8.99 6.65 -11.51
C VAL A 229 10.45 6.30 -11.24
N ILE A 230 10.88 5.15 -11.75
CA ILE A 230 12.23 4.62 -11.58
C ILE A 230 12.94 4.62 -12.95
N PRO A 231 14.07 5.34 -13.10
CA PRO A 231 14.91 5.26 -14.30
C PRO A 231 15.40 3.83 -14.55
N LEU A 232 15.45 3.38 -15.80
CA LEU A 232 15.90 2.01 -16.11
C LEU A 232 17.34 1.74 -15.66
N SER A 233 18.17 2.77 -15.52
CA SER A 233 19.53 2.67 -14.98
C SER A 233 19.58 2.15 -13.53
N GLU A 234 18.49 2.30 -12.78
CA GLU A 234 18.38 1.88 -11.37
C GLU A 234 17.67 0.52 -11.21
N THR A 235 17.35 -0.13 -12.33
CA THR A 235 16.65 -1.44 -12.34
C THR A 235 17.63 -2.60 -12.60
N ASN A 236 17.10 -3.80 -12.86
CA ASN A 236 17.89 -4.97 -13.30
C ASN A 236 18.29 -4.92 -14.79
N ILE A 237 17.76 -3.97 -15.57
CA ILE A 237 18.02 -3.82 -17.00
C ILE A 237 19.50 -3.61 -17.35
N PRO A 238 20.31 -2.81 -16.64
CA PRO A 238 21.74 -2.64 -16.95
C PRO A 238 22.51 -3.98 -16.88
N ALA A 239 22.25 -4.78 -15.83
CA ALA A 239 22.86 -6.09 -15.66
C ALA A 239 22.40 -7.10 -16.73
N MET A 240 21.15 -7.00 -17.20
CA MET A 240 20.65 -7.79 -18.32
C MET A 240 21.35 -7.42 -19.63
N ILE A 241 21.44 -6.13 -19.95
CA ILE A 241 22.13 -5.61 -21.14
C ILE A 241 23.60 -6.08 -21.17
N GLN A 242 24.29 -5.99 -20.04
CA GLN A 242 25.68 -6.43 -19.96
C GLN A 242 25.82 -7.92 -20.27
N ARG A 243 25.00 -8.77 -19.65
CA ARG A 243 24.99 -10.22 -19.91
C ARG A 243 24.70 -10.54 -21.38
N ASN A 244 23.73 -9.87 -21.98
CA ASN A 244 23.38 -10.10 -23.39
C ASN A 244 24.52 -9.69 -24.33
N ARG A 245 25.21 -8.57 -24.06
CA ARG A 245 26.40 -8.15 -24.82
C ARG A 245 27.55 -9.16 -24.72
N GLU A 246 27.78 -9.71 -23.53
CA GLU A 246 28.82 -10.74 -23.32
C GLU A 246 28.49 -12.02 -24.06
N GLN A 247 27.23 -12.49 -24.01
CA GLN A 247 26.77 -13.67 -24.75
C GLN A 247 26.95 -13.49 -26.26
N LEU A 248 26.53 -12.36 -26.83
CA LEU A 248 26.71 -12.07 -28.25
C LEU A 248 28.18 -12.05 -28.68
N ARG A 249 29.08 -11.48 -27.84
CA ARG A 249 30.53 -11.51 -28.11
C ARG A 249 31.06 -12.94 -28.16
N GLN A 250 30.69 -13.78 -27.19
CA GLN A 250 31.12 -15.18 -27.15
C GLN A 250 30.59 -15.99 -28.35
N GLU A 251 29.37 -15.73 -28.80
CA GLU A 251 28.79 -16.36 -29.99
C GLU A 251 29.55 -15.97 -31.26
N HIS A 252 29.83 -14.67 -31.45
CA HIS A 252 30.63 -14.18 -32.57
C HIS A 252 32.04 -14.78 -32.59
N GLU A 253 32.69 -14.91 -31.43
CA GLU A 253 34.01 -15.56 -31.32
C GLU A 253 33.96 -17.05 -31.70
N LYS A 254 32.93 -17.78 -31.25
CA LYS A 254 32.74 -19.19 -31.59
C LYS A 254 32.51 -19.38 -33.10
N ILE A 255 31.70 -18.52 -33.72
CA ILE A 255 31.45 -18.53 -35.17
C ILE A 255 32.74 -18.21 -35.93
N GLY A 256 33.48 -17.17 -35.54
CA GLY A 256 34.76 -16.80 -36.15
C GLY A 256 35.80 -17.92 -36.08
N ARG A 257 35.86 -18.69 -34.98
CA ARG A 257 36.74 -19.87 -34.86
C ARG A 257 36.34 -21.03 -35.78
N ARG A 258 35.05 -21.22 -36.07
CA ARG A 258 34.55 -22.27 -36.99
C ARG A 258 34.83 -21.95 -38.46
N ILE A 259 34.88 -20.66 -38.83
CA ILE A 259 35.04 -20.21 -40.21
C ILE A 259 36.52 -20.12 -40.63
N ARG A 260 37.48 -20.14 -39.68
CA ARG A 260 38.92 -20.17 -40.03
C ARG A 260 39.24 -21.44 -40.83
N PRO A 261 39.74 -21.33 -42.09
CA PRO A 261 39.99 -22.49 -42.92
C PRO A 261 41.08 -23.36 -42.29
N LYS A 262 40.83 -24.68 -42.17
CA LYS A 262 41.88 -25.65 -41.87
C LYS A 262 42.95 -25.52 -42.97
N HIS A 263 44.18 -25.29 -42.53
CA HIS A 263 45.38 -25.18 -43.35
C HIS A 263 45.32 -26.16 -44.53
N ARG A 264 45.21 -25.67 -45.77
CA ARG A 264 45.32 -26.52 -46.96
C ARG A 264 46.78 -27.01 -47.03
N PRO A 265 47.04 -28.32 -47.13
CA PRO A 265 48.40 -28.79 -47.32
C PRO A 265 48.92 -28.24 -48.65
N HIS A 266 50.11 -27.63 -48.61
CA HIS A 266 50.87 -27.31 -49.81
C HIS A 266 51.32 -28.63 -50.44
N PHE A 267 50.89 -28.87 -51.68
CA PHE A 267 51.44 -29.91 -52.56
C PHE A 267 52.68 -29.37 -53.27
#